data_AF-A0A0F9WPV0-F1
#
_entry.id   AF-A0A0F9WPV0-F1
#
_cell.length_a   1.000
_cell.length_b   1.000
_cell.length_c   1.000
_cell.angle_alpha   90.00
_cell.angle_beta   90.00
_cell.angle_gamma   90.00
#
_symmetry.space_group_name_H-M   'P 1'
#
loop_
_entity.id
_entity.type
_entity.pdbx_description
1 polymer ?
#
loop_
_entity_poly.entity_id
_entity_poly.type
_entity_poly.pdbx_seq_one_letter_code
_entity_poly.pdbx_strand_id
1 'polypeptide(L)'
;MLSLEQIEKSILFMDETYDANFGEWIRNEDNCRIIAYNMKKYIDKYSVSNMIVVIKWIVKDWTLKSIIIFTKKMLFEDIKNFIFKESDLERKKFHNRIKIVSGLIYTWNSLFISEFIIATTKIFSIEEKSYLLKMMLESFDQKKFSEIMEHLDNKMEFSVKSELSNICGTKKRRPKRSRSIIEAYNVS
;
A
#
# COMPACT_ATOMS: atom_id res chain seq x y z
N MET A 1 -8.43 17.65 1.67
CA MET A 1 -7.58 16.45 1.47
C MET A 1 -6.24 16.96 0.96
N LEU A 2 -5.12 16.36 1.40
CA LEU A 2 -3.79 16.74 0.91
C LEU A 2 -3.67 16.38 -0.59
N SER A 3 -3.07 17.28 -1.38
CA SER A 3 -2.78 17.07 -2.80
C SER A 3 -1.26 17.04 -3.06
N LEU A 4 -0.84 16.50 -4.20
CA LEU A 4 0.59 16.49 -4.58
C LEU A 4 1.16 17.91 -4.70
N GLU A 5 0.40 18.85 -5.27
CA GLU A 5 0.83 20.24 -5.40
C GLU A 5 1.06 20.92 -4.04
N GLN A 6 0.22 20.61 -3.05
CA GLN A 6 0.42 21.11 -1.69
C GLN A 6 1.68 20.54 -1.05
N ILE A 7 1.99 19.25 -1.29
CA ILE A 7 3.24 18.64 -0.79
C ILE A 7 4.44 19.31 -1.43
N GLU A 8 4.46 19.45 -2.76
CA GLU A 8 5.54 20.12 -3.50
C GLU A 8 5.78 21.54 -2.99
N LYS A 9 4.73 22.35 -2.88
CA LYS A 9 4.85 23.72 -2.35
C LYS A 9 5.39 23.77 -0.93
N SER A 10 4.96 22.86 -0.06
CA SER A 10 5.47 22.81 1.32
C SER A 10 6.94 22.38 1.38
N ILE A 11 7.36 21.42 0.55
CA ILE A 11 8.75 20.95 0.50
C ILE A 11 9.66 22.04 -0.07
N LEU A 12 9.27 22.68 -1.17
CA LEU A 12 10.02 23.81 -1.74
C LEU A 12 10.20 24.94 -0.73
N PHE A 13 9.13 25.29 -0.01
CA PHE A 13 9.21 26.30 1.04
C PHE A 13 10.19 25.91 2.16
N MET A 14 10.23 24.62 2.56
CA MET A 14 11.19 24.14 3.54
C MET A 14 12.63 24.17 3.02
N ASP A 15 12.85 23.71 1.79
CA ASP A 15 14.16 23.70 1.14
C ASP A 15 14.73 25.12 1.03
N GLU A 16 13.91 26.09 0.62
CA GLU A 16 14.28 27.51 0.55
C GLU A 16 14.54 28.13 1.93
N THR A 17 13.69 27.82 2.92
CA THR A 17 13.79 28.40 4.27
C THR A 17 15.05 27.95 4.99
N TYR A 18 15.47 26.70 4.77
CA TYR A 18 16.57 26.07 5.49
C TYR A 18 17.85 25.90 4.66
N ASP A 19 17.87 26.39 3.42
CA ASP A 19 18.97 26.20 2.46
C ASP A 19 19.39 24.72 2.38
N ALA A 20 18.40 23.86 2.13
CA ALA A 20 18.50 22.41 2.21
C ALA A 20 17.85 21.72 1.00
N ASN A 21 18.08 20.41 0.85
CA ASN A 21 17.53 19.59 -0.23
C ASN A 21 16.68 18.43 0.34
N PHE A 22 15.72 18.73 1.22
CA PHE A 22 14.86 17.71 1.82
C PHE A 22 14.02 16.99 0.77
N GLY A 23 13.51 17.70 -0.24
CA GLY A 23 12.70 17.11 -1.30
C GLY A 23 13.45 16.03 -2.05
N GLU A 24 14.65 16.34 -2.52
CA GLU A 24 15.52 15.40 -3.22
C GLU A 24 15.92 14.23 -2.31
N TRP A 25 16.28 14.53 -1.05
CA TRP A 25 16.71 13.50 -0.11
C TRP A 25 15.59 12.50 0.22
N ILE A 26 14.36 12.97 0.43
CA ILE A 26 13.20 12.13 0.70
C ILE A 26 12.77 11.33 -0.54
N ARG A 27 12.97 11.88 -1.74
CA ARG A 27 12.65 11.19 -3.00
C ARG A 27 13.81 10.38 -3.57
N ASN A 28 14.95 10.30 -2.88
CA ASN A 28 16.05 9.42 -3.28
C ASN A 28 15.76 7.98 -2.83
N GLU A 29 15.66 7.06 -3.79
CA GLU A 29 15.33 5.65 -3.50
C GLU A 29 16.43 4.90 -2.71
N ASP A 30 17.67 5.35 -2.74
CA ASP A 30 18.76 4.80 -1.91
C ASP A 30 18.47 4.97 -0.42
N ASN A 31 17.70 6.01 -0.06
CA ASN A 31 17.29 6.32 1.30
C ASN A 31 16.04 5.54 1.74
N CYS A 32 15.45 4.69 0.88
CA CYS A 32 14.13 4.07 1.10
C CYS A 32 13.98 3.40 2.48
N ARG A 33 15.02 2.73 3.00
CA ARG A 33 14.99 2.09 4.32
C ARG A 33 14.87 3.10 5.46
N ILE A 34 15.67 4.16 5.40
CA ILE A 34 15.73 5.19 6.44
C ILE A 34 14.42 5.98 6.44
N ILE A 35 13.92 6.34 5.25
CA ILE A 35 12.64 7.03 5.09
C ILE A 35 11.51 6.15 5.62
N ALA A 36 11.45 4.87 5.26
CA ALA A 36 10.42 3.95 5.74
C ALA A 36 10.40 3.83 7.27
N TYR A 37 11.58 3.73 7.90
CA TYR A 37 11.70 3.66 9.35
C TYR A 37 11.15 4.92 10.04
N ASN A 38 11.47 6.10 9.51
CA ASN A 38 10.98 7.36 10.07
C ASN A 38 9.48 7.57 9.81
N MET A 39 9.01 7.27 8.60
CA MET A 39 7.60 7.39 8.20
C MET A 39 6.67 6.53 9.04
N LYS A 40 7.15 5.38 9.54
CA LYS A 40 6.39 4.47 10.41
C LYS A 40 5.78 5.16 11.64
N LYS A 41 6.48 6.15 12.20
CA LYS A 41 6.06 6.90 13.40
C LYS A 41 4.81 7.76 13.17
N TYR A 42 4.44 7.98 11.92
CA TYR A 42 3.39 8.92 11.51
C TYR A 42 2.14 8.24 10.92
N ILE A 43 2.20 6.93 10.61
CA ILE A 43 1.09 6.19 9.98
C ILE A 43 -0.22 6.36 10.73
N ASP A 44 -0.18 6.24 12.06
CA ASP A 44 -1.38 6.32 12.91
C ASP A 44 -1.74 7.77 13.30
N LYS A 45 -0.90 8.75 12.97
CA LYS A 45 -1.13 10.17 13.29
C LYS A 45 -1.90 10.91 12.20
N TYR A 46 -1.92 10.38 10.98
CA TYR A 46 -2.55 11.01 9.84
C TYR A 46 -3.67 10.14 9.26
N SER A 47 -4.56 10.77 8.50
CA SER A 47 -5.62 10.04 7.79
C SER A 47 -5.03 9.11 6.73
N VAL A 48 -5.70 7.98 6.50
CA VAL A 48 -5.34 7.00 5.47
C VAL A 48 -5.19 7.65 4.10
N SER A 49 -6.10 8.56 3.72
CA SER A 49 -6.02 9.27 2.44
C SER A 49 -4.75 10.12 2.32
N ASN A 50 -4.37 10.85 3.38
CA ASN A 50 -3.15 11.66 3.34
C ASN A 50 -1.90 10.77 3.26
N MET A 51 -1.88 9.66 4.01
CA MET A 51 -0.76 8.72 3.95
C MET A 51 -0.58 8.12 2.55
N ILE A 52 -1.66 7.79 1.86
CA ILE A 52 -1.59 7.29 0.47
C ILE A 52 -0.96 8.35 -0.44
N VAL A 53 -1.42 9.59 -0.38
CA VAL A 53 -0.92 10.68 -1.23
C VAL A 53 0.56 10.95 -0.95
N VAL A 54 0.95 11.01 0.33
CA VAL A 54 2.37 11.21 0.72
C VAL A 54 3.24 10.07 0.24
N ILE A 55 2.83 8.81 0.44
CA ILE A 55 3.64 7.67 -0.01
C ILE A 55 3.78 7.68 -1.54
N LYS A 56 2.70 7.95 -2.28
CA LYS A 56 2.75 8.07 -3.74
C LYS A 56 3.68 9.19 -4.20
N TRP A 57 3.70 10.32 -3.49
CA TRP A 57 4.64 11.40 -3.76
C TRP A 57 6.10 10.97 -3.51
N ILE A 58 6.38 10.34 -2.36
CA ILE A 58 7.72 9.86 -1.99
C ILE A 58 8.25 8.89 -3.04
N VAL A 59 7.45 7.87 -3.39
CA VAL A 59 7.90 6.78 -4.24
C VAL A 59 7.73 7.04 -5.74
N LYS A 60 7.36 8.27 -6.12
CA LYS A 60 7.18 8.64 -7.52
C LYS A 60 8.50 8.46 -8.26
N ASP A 61 8.45 7.73 -9.37
CA ASP A 61 9.58 7.35 -10.22
C ASP A 61 10.57 6.33 -9.61
N TRP A 62 10.27 5.76 -8.43
CA TRP A 62 11.11 4.73 -7.83
C TRP A 62 10.98 3.38 -8.54
N THR A 63 12.05 2.58 -8.44
CA THR A 63 11.99 1.19 -8.89
C THR A 63 11.08 0.35 -8.00
N LEU A 64 10.45 -0.69 -8.56
CA LEU A 64 9.64 -1.64 -7.79
C LEU A 64 10.39 -2.20 -6.57
N LYS A 65 11.68 -2.48 -6.75
CA LYS A 65 12.57 -3.02 -5.72
C LYS A 65 12.60 -2.10 -4.51
N SER A 66 12.83 -0.80 -4.72
CA SER A 66 12.86 0.20 -3.66
C SER A 66 11.50 0.38 -3.00
N ILE A 67 10.42 0.38 -3.79
CA ILE A 67 9.05 0.44 -3.25
C ILE A 67 8.75 -0.76 -2.35
N ILE A 68 9.12 -1.98 -2.78
CA ILE A 68 8.96 -3.20 -1.97
C ILE A 68 9.73 -3.06 -0.64
N ILE A 69 10.99 -2.61 -0.67
CA ILE A 69 11.81 -2.43 0.54
C ILE A 69 11.15 -1.42 1.48
N PHE A 70 10.74 -0.27 0.93
CA PHE A 70 10.07 0.80 1.64
C PHE A 70 8.78 0.30 2.32
N THR A 71 7.86 -0.28 1.55
CA THR A 71 6.56 -0.73 2.08
C THR A 71 6.70 -1.90 3.04
N LYS A 72 7.68 -2.80 2.83
CA LYS A 72 7.94 -3.88 3.77
C LYS A 72 8.26 -3.33 5.15
N LYS A 73 9.20 -2.39 5.20
CA LYS A 73 9.68 -1.82 6.46
C LYS A 73 8.64 -0.93 7.12
N MET A 74 7.91 -0.14 6.32
CA MET A 74 6.92 0.81 6.80
C MET A 74 5.61 0.14 7.21
N LEU A 75 5.14 -0.86 6.45
CA LEU A 75 3.77 -1.38 6.55
C LEU A 75 3.69 -2.88 6.83
N PHE A 76 4.37 -3.73 6.05
CA PHE A 76 4.13 -5.18 6.12
C PHE A 76 4.66 -5.83 7.40
N GLU A 77 5.78 -5.37 7.96
CA GLU A 77 6.24 -5.81 9.29
C GLU A 77 5.15 -5.55 10.36
N ASP A 78 4.45 -4.42 10.29
CA ASP A 78 3.35 -4.10 11.22
C ASP A 78 2.09 -4.91 10.92
N ILE A 79 1.73 -5.05 9.64
CA ILE A 79 0.57 -5.85 9.22
C ILE A 79 0.70 -7.27 9.75
N LYS A 80 1.90 -7.86 9.65
CA LYS A 80 2.20 -9.20 10.21
C LYS A 80 1.99 -9.28 11.72
N ASN A 81 2.28 -8.21 12.45
CA ASN A 81 2.08 -8.19 13.91
C ASN A 81 0.62 -7.99 14.33
N PHE A 82 -0.19 -7.34 13.48
CA PHE A 82 -1.60 -7.06 13.76
C PHE A 82 -2.57 -8.07 13.14
N ILE A 83 -2.10 -8.96 12.27
CA ILE A 83 -2.95 -9.94 11.62
C ILE A 83 -3.58 -10.87 12.67
N PHE A 84 -4.89 -11.11 12.54
CA PHE A 84 -5.71 -11.89 13.47
C PHE A 84 -5.74 -11.43 14.93
N LYS A 85 -5.26 -10.21 15.23
CA LYS A 85 -5.42 -9.64 16.58
C LYS A 85 -6.88 -9.34 16.90
N GLU A 86 -7.23 -9.51 18.16
CA GLU A 86 -8.61 -9.37 18.64
C GLU A 86 -8.94 -7.95 19.09
N SER A 87 -7.94 -7.20 19.56
CA SER A 87 -8.12 -5.81 20.02
C SER A 87 -8.67 -4.92 18.89
N ASP A 88 -9.73 -4.17 19.17
CA ASP A 88 -10.32 -3.23 18.22
C ASP A 88 -9.30 -2.20 17.70
N LEU A 89 -8.39 -1.76 18.57
CA LEU A 89 -7.33 -0.82 18.20
C LEU A 89 -6.36 -1.45 17.18
N GLU A 90 -5.94 -2.69 17.41
CA GLU A 90 -5.02 -3.40 16.52
C GLU A 90 -5.71 -3.76 15.21
N ARG A 91 -6.99 -4.17 15.25
CA ARG A 91 -7.82 -4.37 14.06
C ARG A 91 -7.92 -3.09 13.24
N LYS A 92 -8.17 -1.95 13.86
CA LYS A 92 -8.20 -0.65 13.16
C LYS A 92 -6.84 -0.33 12.52
N LYS A 93 -5.73 -0.55 13.24
CA LYS A 93 -4.37 -0.36 12.73
C LYS A 93 -4.07 -1.24 11.51
N PHE A 94 -4.45 -2.51 11.57
CA PHE A 94 -4.38 -3.44 10.44
C PHE A 94 -5.16 -2.90 9.24
N HIS A 95 -6.45 -2.61 9.39
CA HIS A 95 -7.31 -2.14 8.29
C HIS A 95 -6.80 -0.84 7.67
N ASN A 96 -6.29 0.10 8.47
CA ASN A 96 -5.71 1.33 7.95
C ASN A 96 -4.49 1.06 7.07
N ARG A 97 -3.57 0.19 7.52
CA ARG A 97 -2.37 -0.18 6.75
C ARG A 97 -2.74 -0.90 5.46
N ILE A 98 -3.72 -1.82 5.48
CA ILE A 98 -4.21 -2.47 4.26
C ILE A 98 -4.81 -1.47 3.28
N LYS A 99 -5.60 -0.50 3.75
CA LYS A 99 -6.14 0.56 2.88
C LYS A 99 -5.03 1.43 2.29
N ILE A 100 -3.98 1.74 3.05
CA ILE A 100 -2.80 2.46 2.54
C ILE A 100 -2.14 1.66 1.41
N VAL A 101 -1.86 0.37 1.64
CA VAL A 101 -1.26 -0.51 0.61
C VAL A 101 -2.16 -0.57 -0.62
N SER A 102 -3.45 -0.83 -0.43
CA SER A 102 -4.44 -0.91 -1.53
C SER A 102 -4.49 0.39 -2.35
N GLY A 103 -4.46 1.54 -1.67
CA GLY A 103 -4.46 2.84 -2.34
C GLY A 103 -3.17 3.13 -3.09
N LEU A 104 -2.02 2.70 -2.56
CA LEU A 104 -0.73 2.80 -3.23
C LEU A 104 -0.73 2.03 -4.56
N ILE A 105 -1.20 0.78 -4.54
CA ILE A 105 -1.14 -0.12 -5.69
C ILE A 105 -2.32 0.03 -6.67
N TYR A 106 -3.31 0.88 -6.35
CA TYR A 106 -4.59 0.93 -7.05
C TYR A 106 -4.49 1.23 -8.55
N THR A 107 -3.60 2.17 -8.92
CA THR A 107 -3.42 2.63 -10.31
C THR A 107 -2.33 1.85 -11.06
N TRP A 108 -1.67 0.88 -10.40
CA TRP A 108 -0.57 0.14 -11.00
C TRP A 108 -1.05 -0.88 -12.04
N ASN A 109 -0.16 -1.26 -12.95
CA ASN A 109 -0.42 -2.36 -13.87
C ASN A 109 -0.42 -3.71 -13.13
N SER A 110 -1.14 -4.70 -13.68
CA SER A 110 -1.46 -5.96 -13.00
C SER A 110 -0.21 -6.82 -12.75
N LEU A 111 0.75 -6.79 -13.68
CA LEU A 111 2.06 -7.43 -13.52
C LEU A 111 2.83 -6.85 -12.32
N PHE A 112 2.92 -5.52 -12.23
CA PHE A 112 3.62 -4.83 -11.15
C PHE A 112 3.00 -5.13 -9.78
N ILE A 113 1.66 -5.18 -9.70
CA ILE A 113 0.93 -5.59 -8.49
C ILE A 113 1.29 -7.04 -8.11
N SER A 114 1.33 -7.96 -9.07
CA SER A 114 1.65 -9.36 -8.80
C SER A 114 3.07 -9.54 -8.23
N GLU A 115 4.07 -8.89 -8.82
CA GLU A 115 5.46 -8.92 -8.33
C GLU A 115 5.58 -8.32 -6.93
N PHE A 116 4.89 -7.20 -6.69
CA PHE A 116 4.79 -6.58 -5.37
C PHE A 116 4.19 -7.54 -4.35
N ILE A 117 3.08 -8.21 -4.67
CA ILE A 117 2.42 -9.21 -3.82
C ILE A 117 3.38 -10.35 -3.47
N ILE A 118 4.00 -10.96 -4.47
CA ILE A 118 4.92 -12.09 -4.27
C ILE A 118 6.08 -11.68 -3.37
N ALA A 119 6.64 -10.49 -3.59
CA ALA A 119 7.77 -10.04 -2.80
C ALA A 119 7.39 -9.69 -1.36
N THR A 120 6.27 -9.01 -1.14
CA THR A 120 5.86 -8.48 0.18
C THR A 120 5.24 -9.52 1.09
N THR A 121 4.62 -10.57 0.52
CA THR A 121 3.89 -11.56 1.32
C THR A 121 4.72 -12.79 1.72
N LYS A 122 6.03 -12.83 1.41
CA LYS A 122 6.92 -13.97 1.75
C LYS A 122 6.99 -14.31 3.24
N ILE A 123 6.75 -13.33 4.12
CA ILE A 123 6.83 -13.49 5.57
C ILE A 123 5.54 -14.03 6.22
N PHE A 124 4.49 -14.25 5.42
CA PHE A 124 3.17 -14.65 5.88
C PHE A 124 2.94 -16.14 5.65
N SER A 125 2.18 -16.77 6.55
CA SER A 125 1.65 -18.13 6.37
C SER A 125 0.59 -18.14 5.26
N ILE A 126 0.21 -19.32 4.78
CA ILE A 126 -0.83 -19.48 3.75
C ILE A 126 -2.14 -18.80 4.17
N GLU A 127 -2.61 -19.06 5.39
CA GLU A 127 -3.86 -18.49 5.92
C GLU A 127 -3.80 -16.96 6.02
N GLU A 128 -2.67 -16.44 6.53
CA GLU A 128 -2.43 -15.01 6.62
C GLU A 128 -2.37 -14.35 5.23
N LYS A 129 -1.69 -14.97 4.26
CA LYS A 129 -1.63 -14.50 2.88
C LYS A 129 -3.03 -14.39 2.29
N SER A 130 -3.85 -15.43 2.41
CA SER A 130 -5.21 -15.41 1.88
C SER A 130 -6.04 -14.29 2.49
N TYR A 131 -5.99 -14.13 3.81
CA TYR A 131 -6.72 -13.07 4.51
C TYR A 131 -6.24 -11.67 4.11
N LEU A 132 -4.92 -11.47 4.05
CA LEU A 132 -4.29 -10.23 3.63
C LEU A 132 -4.69 -9.85 2.21
N LEU A 133 -4.52 -10.76 1.25
CA LEU A 133 -4.77 -10.52 -0.17
C LEU A 133 -6.24 -10.27 -0.45
N LYS A 134 -7.15 -10.97 0.24
CA LYS A 134 -8.59 -10.69 0.20
C LYS A 134 -8.88 -9.23 0.53
N MET A 135 -8.35 -8.73 1.64
CA MET A 135 -8.63 -7.38 2.12
C MET A 135 -7.94 -6.31 1.25
N MET A 136 -6.74 -6.59 0.77
CA MET A 136 -5.98 -5.68 -0.09
C MET A 136 -6.57 -5.56 -1.50
N LEU A 137 -7.05 -6.67 -2.05
CA LEU A 137 -7.59 -6.73 -3.42
C LEU A 137 -9.09 -6.48 -3.50
N GLU A 138 -9.80 -6.36 -2.37
CA GLU A 138 -11.24 -6.04 -2.31
C GLU A 138 -11.59 -4.77 -3.10
N SER A 139 -10.60 -3.89 -3.26
CA SER A 139 -10.82 -2.58 -3.85
C SER A 139 -10.88 -2.54 -5.38
N PHE A 140 -10.39 -3.58 -6.04
CA PHE A 140 -10.25 -3.69 -7.48
C PHE A 140 -11.52 -4.20 -8.15
N ASP A 141 -11.69 -3.88 -9.44
CA ASP A 141 -12.74 -4.49 -10.23
C ASP A 141 -12.39 -5.91 -10.67
N GLN A 142 -13.39 -6.64 -11.17
CA GLN A 142 -13.23 -8.04 -11.50
C GLN A 142 -12.27 -8.26 -12.66
N LYS A 143 -12.23 -7.36 -13.64
CA LYS A 143 -11.29 -7.44 -14.75
C LYS A 143 -9.86 -7.33 -14.22
N LYS A 144 -9.58 -6.27 -13.46
CA LYS A 144 -8.26 -6.01 -12.88
C LYS A 144 -7.82 -7.11 -11.92
N PHE A 145 -8.74 -7.64 -11.13
CA PHE A 145 -8.50 -8.78 -10.26
C PHE A 145 -8.12 -10.04 -11.06
N SER A 146 -8.86 -10.37 -12.11
CA SER A 146 -8.56 -11.52 -12.99
C SER A 146 -7.18 -11.41 -13.63
N GLU A 147 -6.80 -10.23 -14.12
CA GLU A 147 -5.45 -9.98 -14.67
C GLU A 147 -4.35 -10.17 -13.60
N ILE A 148 -4.58 -9.71 -12.37
CA ILE A 148 -3.63 -9.94 -11.26
C ILE A 148 -3.51 -11.44 -10.97
N MET A 149 -4.64 -12.16 -10.92
CA MET A 149 -4.65 -13.60 -10.66
C MET A 149 -3.93 -14.41 -11.74
N GLU A 150 -4.06 -14.03 -13.00
CA GLU A 150 -3.35 -14.65 -14.13
C GLU A 150 -1.83 -14.57 -13.93
N HIS A 151 -1.30 -13.39 -13.55
CA HIS A 151 0.12 -13.23 -13.27
C HIS A 151 0.60 -13.96 -12.01
N LEU A 152 -0.29 -14.21 -11.04
CA LEU A 152 0.01 -14.96 -9.82
C LEU A 152 -0.05 -16.48 -10.02
N ASP A 153 -0.60 -16.98 -11.13
CA ASP A 153 -0.99 -18.39 -11.26
C ASP A 153 0.17 -19.35 -10.97
N ASN A 154 1.34 -19.13 -11.56
CA ASN A 154 2.50 -20.02 -11.34
C ASN A 154 3.42 -19.58 -10.19
N LYS A 155 3.07 -18.52 -9.46
CA LYS A 155 3.93 -17.88 -8.46
C LYS A 155 3.38 -17.95 -7.03
N MET A 156 2.13 -18.35 -6.87
CA MET A 156 1.41 -18.39 -5.59
C MET A 156 0.91 -19.81 -5.29
N GLU A 157 0.88 -20.16 -4.00
CA GLU A 157 0.37 -21.44 -3.53
C GLU A 157 -1.10 -21.66 -3.95
N PHE A 158 -1.41 -22.88 -4.40
CA PHE A 158 -2.76 -23.23 -4.89
C PHE A 158 -3.87 -22.96 -3.86
N SER A 159 -3.62 -23.24 -2.58
CA SER A 159 -4.55 -22.97 -1.49
C SER A 159 -4.93 -21.49 -1.39
N VAL A 160 -3.94 -20.59 -1.44
CA VAL A 160 -4.16 -19.14 -1.43
C VAL A 160 -4.98 -18.71 -2.64
N LYS A 161 -4.65 -19.22 -3.84
CA LYS A 161 -5.39 -18.91 -5.07
C LYS A 161 -6.84 -19.40 -5.02
N SER A 162 -7.07 -20.60 -4.49
CA SER A 162 -8.41 -21.18 -4.34
C SER A 162 -9.29 -20.33 -3.44
N GLU A 163 -8.76 -19.89 -2.30
CA GLU A 163 -9.46 -18.97 -1.39
C GLU A 163 -9.78 -17.62 -2.05
N LEU A 164 -8.85 -17.05 -2.82
CA LEU A 164 -9.03 -15.81 -3.56
C LEU A 164 -10.12 -15.92 -4.65
N SER A 165 -10.15 -17.03 -5.39
CA SER A 165 -11.15 -17.28 -6.44
C SER A 165 -12.57 -17.41 -5.87
N ASN A 166 -12.72 -18.04 -4.70
CA ASN A 166 -14.01 -18.18 -4.01
C ASN A 166 -14.61 -16.83 -3.60
N ILE A 167 -13.78 -15.81 -3.38
CA ILE A 167 -14.22 -14.46 -3.04
C ILE A 167 -14.79 -13.75 -4.28
N CYS A 168 -14.22 -13.99 -5.45
CA CYS A 168 -14.65 -13.40 -6.73
C CYS A 168 -16.07 -13.83 -7.14
N GLY A 169 -16.49 -15.04 -6.76
CA GLY A 169 -17.85 -15.55 -7.01
C GLY A 169 -18.94 -14.91 -6.13
N THR A 170 -18.56 -14.31 -5.00
CA THR A 170 -19.52 -13.65 -4.11
C THR A 170 -19.70 -12.19 -4.54
N LYS A 171 -20.90 -11.83 -5.02
CA LYS A 171 -21.31 -10.44 -5.27
C LYS A 171 -21.40 -9.66 -3.94
N LYS A 172 -20.30 -9.48 -3.23
CA LYS A 172 -20.26 -8.60 -2.06
C LYS A 172 -20.35 -7.16 -2.55
N ARG A 173 -21.24 -6.38 -1.92
CA ARG A 173 -21.28 -4.93 -2.10
C ARG A 173 -19.91 -4.38 -1.75
N ARG A 174 -19.23 -3.75 -2.71
CA ARG A 174 -17.96 -3.06 -2.46
C ARG A 174 -18.14 -2.09 -1.29
N PRO A 175 -17.19 -2.02 -0.35
CA PRO A 175 -17.32 -1.11 0.78
C PRO A 175 -17.48 0.33 0.28
N LYS A 176 -18.46 1.05 0.83
CA LYS A 176 -18.62 2.49 0.57
C LYS A 176 -17.35 3.21 1.03
N ARG A 177 -16.69 3.91 0.10
CA ARG A 177 -15.50 4.72 0.38
C ARG A 177 -15.89 6.18 0.49
N SER A 178 -15.19 6.91 1.37
CA SER A 178 -15.28 8.36 1.36
C SER A 178 -14.68 8.92 0.06
N ARG A 179 -15.15 10.10 -0.33
CA ARG A 179 -14.61 10.84 -1.48
C ARG A 179 -13.08 11.01 -1.40
N SER A 180 -12.56 11.34 -0.22
CA SER A 180 -11.12 11.51 0.02
C SER A 180 -10.30 10.23 -0.23
N ILE A 181 -10.86 9.05 0.04
CA ILE A 181 -10.16 7.78 -0.24
C ILE A 181 -10.16 7.50 -1.74
N ILE A 182 -11.28 7.77 -2.42
CA ILE A 182 -11.38 7.60 -3.88
C ILE A 182 -10.38 8.54 -4.58
N GLU A 183 -10.33 9.81 -4.17
CA GLU A 183 -9.37 10.77 -4.71
C GLU A 183 -7.93 10.30 -4.45
N ALA A 184 -7.59 9.88 -3.23
CA ALA A 184 -6.23 9.42 -2.90
C ALA A 184 -5.79 8.19 -3.72
N TYR A 185 -6.71 7.26 -3.95
CA TYR A 185 -6.47 6.06 -4.74
C TYR A 185 -6.13 6.38 -6.19
N ASN A 186 -6.70 7.45 -6.75
CA ASN A 186 -6.53 7.83 -8.16
C ASN A 186 -5.40 8.83 -8.42
N VAL A 187 -4.71 9.30 -7.37
CA VAL A 187 -3.47 10.09 -7.54
C VAL A 187 -2.41 9.23 -8.24
N SER A 188 -1.75 9.76 -9.25
CA SER A 188 -0.66 9.12 -10.00
C SER A 188 0.48 10.08 -10.24
#